data_AF-A0A4Q6XUA3-F1
#
_entry.id   AF-A0A4Q6XUA3-F1
#
_cell.length_a   1.000
_cell.length_b   1.000
_cell.length_c   1.000
_cell.angle_alpha   90.00
_cell.angle_beta   90.00
_cell.angle_gamma   90.00
#
_symmetry.space_group_name_H-M   'P 1'
#
loop_
_entity.id
_entity.type
_entity.pdbx_description
1 polymer ?
#
loop_
_entity_poly.entity_id
_entity_poly.type
_entity_poly.pdbx_seq_one_letter_code
_entity_poly.pdbx_strand_id
1 'polypeptide(L)'
;MKGWILTYRNLVFLFVATILVGLSSCSKETVDNIGRDTALNIIRSNKWFDVVKTTSKTDEDPVREVLVGEGETMEFKSNGYAYVYKGAGETGSYTYSMPTSKKMIFAGVEYDIPENLVQTVAKFTLVNITGDITTKIEFRRR
;
A
#
# COMPACT_ATOMS: atom_id res chain seq x y z
N MET A 1 36.16 42.02 -25.29
CA MET A 1 35.34 41.48 -24.19
C MET A 1 33.90 41.93 -24.41
N LYS A 2 33.01 41.05 -24.88
CA LYS A 2 31.58 41.39 -25.11
C LYS A 2 30.84 41.27 -23.78
N GLY A 3 30.53 42.41 -23.17
CA GLY A 3 29.75 42.49 -21.93
C GLY A 3 28.32 42.00 -22.18
N TRP A 4 27.93 40.95 -21.47
CA TRP A 4 26.57 40.45 -21.47
C TRP A 4 25.72 41.42 -20.64
N ILE A 5 24.91 42.25 -21.29
CA ILE A 5 23.95 43.12 -20.61
C ILE A 5 22.77 42.22 -20.19
N LEU A 6 22.81 41.72 -18.95
CA LEU A 6 21.65 41.08 -18.35
C LEU A 6 20.59 42.17 -18.09
N THR A 7 19.57 42.21 -18.94
CA THR A 7 18.40 43.05 -18.71
C THR A 7 17.52 42.41 -17.63
N TYR A 8 16.86 43.25 -16.82
CA TYR A 8 15.95 42.86 -15.73
C TYR A 8 14.92 41.79 -16.18
N ARG A 9 14.46 41.87 -17.43
CA ARG A 9 13.56 40.89 -18.05
C ARG A 9 14.15 39.48 -18.10
N ASN A 10 15.44 39.34 -18.46
CA ASN A 10 16.13 38.05 -18.51
C ASN A 10 16.41 37.50 -17.09
N LEU A 11 16.60 38.38 -16.11
CA LEU A 11 16.81 38.01 -14.72
C LEU A 11 15.52 37.47 -14.07
N VAL A 12 14.37 38.10 -14.34
CA VAL A 12 13.05 37.62 -13.91
C VAL A 12 12.69 36.26 -14.52
N PHE A 13 12.96 36.04 -15.81
CA PHE A 13 12.73 34.73 -16.45
C PHE A 13 13.58 33.62 -15.81
N LEU A 14 14.83 33.92 -15.42
CA LEU A 14 15.71 32.95 -14.77
C LEU A 14 15.21 32.59 -13.35
N PHE A 15 14.70 33.55 -12.60
CA PHE A 15 14.10 33.32 -11.28
C PHE A 15 12.76 32.56 -11.34
N VAL A 16 11.92 32.83 -12.36
CA VAL A 16 10.67 32.07 -12.55
C VAL A 16 10.96 30.61 -12.95
N ALA A 17 11.98 30.39 -13.77
CA ALA A 17 12.40 29.05 -14.17
C ALA A 17 12.95 28.24 -12.98
N THR A 18 13.70 28.84 -12.05
CA THR A 18 14.21 28.14 -10.86
C THR A 18 13.12 27.83 -9.84
N ILE A 19 12.10 28.68 -9.69
CA ILE A 19 10.95 28.41 -8.82
C ILE A 19 10.12 27.22 -9.34
N LEU A 20 9.92 27.11 -10.66
CA LEU A 20 9.14 26.02 -11.26
C LEU A 20 9.83 24.65 -11.15
N VAL A 21 11.17 24.61 -11.17
CA VAL A 21 11.94 23.36 -11.00
C VAL A 21 11.96 22.88 -9.54
N GLY A 22 11.77 23.78 -8.57
CA GLY A 22 11.73 23.43 -7.13
C GLY A 22 10.44 22.75 -6.67
N LEU A 23 9.33 22.88 -7.41
CA LEU A 23 8.00 22.39 -7.00
C LEU A 23 7.67 20.97 -7.52
N SER A 24 8.40 20.47 -8.51
CA SER A 24 8.13 19.15 -9.10
C SER A 24 8.66 17.98 -8.25
N SER A 25 9.72 18.20 -7.47
CA SER A 25 10.33 17.18 -6.60
C SER A 25 9.51 16.88 -5.35
N CYS A 26 8.90 17.89 -4.71
CA CYS A 26 8.06 17.67 -3.52
C CYS A 26 6.68 17.10 -3.85
N SER A 27 6.18 17.31 -5.08
CA SER A 27 4.84 16.88 -5.47
C SER A 27 4.70 15.35 -5.41
N LYS A 28 5.68 14.61 -5.93
CA LYS A 28 5.60 13.14 -6.01
C LYS A 28 5.65 12.48 -4.64
N GLU A 29 6.61 12.84 -3.79
CA GLU A 29 6.69 12.31 -2.43
C GLU A 29 5.47 12.69 -1.58
N THR A 30 4.94 13.91 -1.75
CA THR A 30 3.75 14.35 -1.01
C THR A 30 2.51 13.56 -1.45
N VAL A 31 2.30 13.38 -2.75
CA VAL A 31 1.17 12.62 -3.29
C VAL A 31 1.26 11.14 -2.90
N ASP A 32 2.45 10.55 -2.95
CA ASP A 32 2.66 9.15 -2.56
C ASP A 32 2.41 8.93 -1.06
N ASN A 33 2.84 9.87 -0.21
CA ASN A 33 2.56 9.84 1.23
C ASN A 33 1.06 10.00 1.54
N ILE A 34 0.35 10.93 0.87
CA ILE A 34 -1.10 11.10 1.03
C ILE A 34 -1.84 9.82 0.60
N GLY A 35 -1.44 9.24 -0.52
CA GLY A 35 -2.00 7.98 -1.01
C GLY A 35 -1.80 6.84 -0.03
N ARG A 36 -0.60 6.74 0.57
CA ARG A 36 -0.28 5.72 1.58
C ARG A 36 -1.15 5.89 2.82
N ASP A 37 -1.26 7.11 3.35
CA ASP A 37 -2.01 7.35 4.57
C ASP A 37 -3.51 7.13 4.37
N THR A 38 -4.03 7.50 3.19
CA THR A 38 -5.41 7.21 2.78
C THR A 38 -5.67 5.71 2.74
N ALA A 39 -4.81 4.95 2.05
CA ALA A 39 -4.91 3.51 1.95
C ALA A 39 -4.80 2.81 3.32
N LEU A 40 -3.86 3.23 4.17
CA LEU A 40 -3.73 2.74 5.54
C LEU A 40 -4.99 3.00 6.36
N ASN A 41 -5.58 4.18 6.26
CA ASN A 41 -6.81 4.52 6.97
C ASN A 41 -8.00 3.67 6.49
N ILE A 42 -8.13 3.43 5.19
CA ILE A 42 -9.14 2.52 4.65
C ILE A 42 -8.91 1.11 5.20
N ILE A 43 -7.68 0.60 5.22
CA ILE A 43 -7.40 -0.75 5.73
C ILE A 43 -7.69 -0.88 7.23
N ARG A 44 -7.29 0.11 8.04
CA ARG A 44 -7.43 0.13 9.51
C ARG A 44 -8.84 0.41 9.99
N SER A 45 -9.65 1.13 9.22
CA SER A 45 -11.04 1.45 9.59
C SER A 45 -12.00 0.29 9.39
N ASN A 46 -11.55 -0.83 8.82
CA ASN A 46 -12.38 -1.96 8.47
C ASN A 46 -12.01 -3.22 9.27
N LYS A 47 -13.02 -4.07 9.45
CA LYS A 47 -12.85 -5.46 9.87
C LYS A 47 -12.90 -6.34 8.62
N TRP A 48 -11.96 -7.27 8.54
CA TRP A 48 -11.84 -8.21 7.43
C TRP A 48 -12.36 -9.57 7.90
N PHE A 49 -13.38 -10.10 7.24
CA PHE A 49 -14.15 -11.27 7.69
C PHE A 49 -13.78 -12.55 6.94
N ASP A 50 -13.14 -12.42 5.80
CA ASP A 50 -12.69 -13.52 4.97
C ASP A 50 -11.33 -13.12 4.42
N VAL A 51 -10.29 -13.78 4.93
CA VAL A 51 -8.90 -13.53 4.54
C VAL A 51 -8.29 -14.84 4.10
N VAL A 52 -8.03 -14.96 2.79
CA VAL A 52 -7.55 -16.21 2.19
C VAL A 52 -6.26 -15.94 1.46
N LYS A 53 -5.24 -16.72 1.79
CA LYS A 53 -3.98 -16.81 1.06
C LYS A 53 -4.05 -17.97 0.08
N THR A 54 -3.71 -17.70 -1.17
CA THR A 54 -3.58 -18.70 -2.23
C THR A 54 -2.18 -18.63 -2.78
N THR A 55 -1.47 -19.76 -2.80
CA THR A 55 -0.17 -19.88 -3.45
C THR A 55 -0.34 -20.80 -4.66
N SER A 56 -0.03 -20.26 -5.83
CA SER A 56 -0.08 -20.97 -7.10
C SER A 56 1.33 -21.11 -7.66
N LYS A 57 1.63 -22.27 -8.23
CA LYS A 57 2.86 -22.54 -8.97
C LYS A 57 2.51 -23.20 -10.30
N THR A 58 3.31 -22.97 -11.34
CA THR A 58 3.09 -23.58 -12.66
C THR A 58 3.04 -25.11 -12.54
N ASP A 59 2.05 -25.73 -13.19
CA ASP A 59 1.83 -27.18 -13.24
C ASP A 59 1.52 -27.86 -11.88
N GLU A 60 1.18 -27.09 -10.84
CA GLU A 60 0.75 -27.62 -9.54
C GLU A 60 -0.62 -27.06 -9.13
N ASP A 61 -1.37 -27.86 -8.37
CA ASP A 61 -2.65 -27.41 -7.80
C ASP A 61 -2.42 -26.28 -6.78
N PRO A 62 -3.24 -25.21 -6.80
CA PRO A 62 -3.06 -24.08 -5.91
C PRO A 62 -3.35 -24.46 -4.46
N VAL A 63 -2.44 -24.10 -3.56
CA VAL A 63 -2.61 -24.29 -2.12
C VAL A 63 -3.37 -23.10 -1.54
N ARG A 64 -4.43 -23.39 -0.77
CA ARG A 64 -5.25 -22.37 -0.09
C ARG A 64 -5.10 -22.47 1.42
N GLU A 65 -4.87 -21.34 2.05
CA GLU A 65 -4.76 -21.16 3.49
C GLU A 65 -5.76 -20.08 3.93
N VAL A 66 -6.65 -20.44 4.86
CA VAL A 66 -7.64 -19.50 5.42
C VAL A 66 -7.01 -18.85 6.65
N LEU A 67 -6.73 -17.55 6.57
CA LEU A 67 -6.15 -16.76 7.66
C LEU A 67 -7.23 -16.19 8.59
N VAL A 68 -8.44 -15.99 8.07
CA VAL A 68 -9.64 -15.59 8.82
C VAL A 68 -10.82 -16.33 8.22
N GLY A 69 -11.44 -17.18 9.04
CA GLY A 69 -12.59 -17.99 8.63
C GLY A 69 -13.91 -17.55 9.27
N GLU A 70 -14.87 -18.47 9.27
CA GLU A 70 -16.20 -18.22 9.84
C GLU A 70 -16.13 -17.90 11.34
N GLY A 71 -16.77 -16.78 11.73
CA GLY A 71 -16.80 -16.32 13.12
C GLY A 71 -15.53 -15.58 13.57
N GLU A 72 -14.57 -15.38 12.66
CA GLU A 72 -13.34 -14.64 12.92
C GLU A 72 -13.33 -13.30 12.20
N THR A 73 -12.51 -12.37 12.69
CA THR A 73 -12.24 -11.09 12.03
C THR A 73 -10.79 -10.69 12.18
N MET A 74 -10.20 -10.10 11.15
CA MET A 74 -8.91 -9.44 11.23
C MET A 74 -9.06 -7.92 11.26
N GLU A 75 -8.31 -7.26 12.15
CA GLU A 75 -8.24 -5.81 12.26
C GLU A 75 -6.79 -5.32 12.22
N PHE A 76 -6.50 -4.37 11.34
CA PHE A 76 -5.19 -3.72 11.27
C PHE A 76 -5.08 -2.61 12.30
N LYS A 77 -4.10 -2.68 13.20
CA LYS A 77 -3.89 -1.70 14.27
C LYS A 77 -2.71 -0.78 13.97
N SER A 78 -2.71 0.42 14.55
CA SER A 78 -1.66 1.42 14.32
C SER A 78 -0.28 1.00 14.82
N ASN A 79 -0.19 -0.01 15.69
CA ASN A 79 1.06 -0.57 16.23
C ASN A 79 1.83 -1.47 15.25
N GLY A 80 1.38 -1.58 13.98
CA GLY A 80 2.04 -2.40 12.97
C GLY A 80 1.67 -3.88 13.03
N TYR A 81 0.59 -4.24 13.72
CA TYR A 81 0.07 -5.61 13.75
C TYR A 81 -1.38 -5.68 13.25
N ALA A 82 -1.67 -6.72 12.48
CA ALA A 82 -3.01 -7.13 12.11
C ALA A 82 -3.40 -8.31 13.01
N TYR A 83 -4.43 -8.13 13.83
CA TYR A 83 -4.86 -9.12 14.82
C TYR A 83 -6.08 -9.86 14.32
N VAL A 84 -6.09 -11.19 14.51
CA VAL A 84 -7.24 -12.06 14.28
C VAL A 84 -7.96 -12.26 15.60
N TYR A 85 -9.27 -12.09 15.58
CA TYR A 85 -10.15 -12.25 16.73
C TYR A 85 -11.18 -13.34 16.46
N LYS A 86 -11.48 -14.13 17.49
CA LYS A 86 -12.60 -15.08 17.52
C LYS A 86 -13.39 -14.86 18.81
N GLY A 87 -14.62 -14.35 18.70
CA GLY A 87 -15.39 -13.92 19.86
C GLY A 87 -14.70 -12.77 20.61
N ALA A 88 -14.44 -12.94 21.90
CA ALA A 88 -13.79 -11.91 22.75
C ALA A 88 -12.25 -12.02 22.80
N GLY A 89 -11.66 -13.05 22.18
CA GLY A 89 -10.23 -13.33 22.26
C GLY A 89 -9.49 -13.07 20.95
N GLU A 90 -8.24 -12.61 21.06
CA GLU A 90 -7.25 -12.64 19.99
C GLU A 90 -6.77 -14.09 19.78
N THR A 91 -6.72 -14.55 18.53
CA THR A 91 -6.28 -15.91 18.16
C THR A 91 -4.98 -15.93 17.36
N GLY A 92 -4.56 -14.79 16.81
CA GLY A 92 -3.32 -14.68 16.05
C GLY A 92 -3.01 -13.25 15.67
N SER A 93 -1.77 -13.01 15.23
CA SER A 93 -1.36 -11.70 14.74
C SER A 93 -0.33 -11.81 13.63
N TYR A 94 -0.31 -10.81 12.75
CA TYR A 94 0.63 -10.68 11.65
C TYR A 94 1.25 -9.29 11.68
N THR A 95 2.57 -9.20 11.59
CA THR A 95 3.23 -7.92 11.39
C THR A 95 2.84 -7.35 10.03
N TYR A 96 2.67 -6.04 9.95
CA TYR A 96 2.50 -5.36 8.69
C TYR A 96 3.11 -3.95 8.67
N SER A 97 3.52 -3.51 7.49
CA SER A 97 3.86 -2.13 7.19
C SER A 97 3.49 -1.81 5.76
N MET A 98 3.29 -0.53 5.44
CA MET A 98 2.90 -0.10 4.09
C MET A 98 3.90 0.96 3.61
N PRO A 99 5.03 0.55 3.01
CA PRO A 99 6.06 1.50 2.57
C PRO A 99 5.52 2.54 1.59
N THR A 100 4.59 2.15 0.72
CA THR A 100 3.92 3.02 -0.25
C THR A 100 2.42 2.71 -0.30
N SER A 101 1.65 3.52 -1.04
CA SER A 101 0.23 3.23 -1.31
C SER A 101 -0.02 1.95 -2.11
N LYS A 102 1.04 1.38 -2.69
CA LYS A 102 1.01 0.24 -3.61
C LYS A 102 1.77 -0.98 -3.15
N LYS A 103 2.38 -0.93 -1.96
CA LYS A 103 3.16 -2.03 -1.40
C LYS A 103 2.84 -2.22 0.07
N MET A 104 2.69 -3.47 0.48
CA MET A 104 2.55 -3.87 1.87
C MET A 104 3.52 -4.98 2.20
N ILE A 105 4.25 -4.84 3.29
CA ILE A 105 4.95 -5.95 3.93
C ILE A 105 3.95 -6.58 4.88
N PHE A 106 3.60 -7.85 4.70
CA PHE A 106 2.65 -8.58 5.53
C PHE A 106 3.27 -9.92 5.94
N ALA A 107 3.29 -10.20 7.24
CA ALA A 107 3.97 -11.38 7.81
C ALA A 107 5.44 -11.51 7.34
N GLY A 108 6.13 -10.38 7.17
CA GLY A 108 7.52 -10.32 6.71
C GLY A 108 7.74 -10.44 5.19
N VAL A 109 6.70 -10.63 4.39
CA VAL A 109 6.81 -10.74 2.92
C VAL A 109 6.27 -9.47 2.27
N GLU A 110 6.99 -8.93 1.29
CA GLU A 110 6.53 -7.78 0.50
C GLU A 110 5.53 -8.23 -0.58
N TYR A 111 4.41 -7.52 -0.68
CA TYR A 111 3.37 -7.70 -1.66
C TYR A 111 3.04 -6.38 -2.34
N ASP A 112 2.66 -6.45 -3.60
CA ASP A 112 2.05 -5.34 -4.33
C ASP A 112 0.53 -5.30 -4.08
N ILE A 113 -0.02 -4.09 -4.01
CA ILE A 113 -1.46 -3.81 -3.92
C ILE A 113 -1.91 -3.33 -5.31
N PRO A 114 -2.58 -4.17 -6.12
CA PRO A 114 -2.97 -3.79 -7.47
C PRO A 114 -4.07 -2.71 -7.45
N GLU A 115 -4.97 -2.74 -6.47
CA GLU A 115 -6.07 -1.78 -6.36
C GLU A 115 -5.61 -0.37 -5.95
N ASN A 116 -6.39 0.64 -6.34
CA ASN A 116 -6.25 2.01 -5.82
C ASN A 116 -7.14 2.16 -4.58
N LEU A 117 -6.55 2.13 -3.39
CA LEU A 117 -7.26 2.28 -2.12
C LEU A 117 -7.47 3.76 -1.78
N VAL A 118 -8.30 4.44 -2.58
CA VAL A 118 -8.62 5.88 -2.42
C VAL A 118 -9.99 6.16 -1.80
N GLN A 119 -10.82 5.12 -1.67
CA GLN A 119 -12.14 5.15 -1.06
C GLN A 119 -12.43 3.82 -0.36
N THR A 120 -13.50 3.74 0.44
CA THR A 120 -13.91 2.49 1.10
C THR A 120 -13.98 1.33 0.11
N VAL A 121 -13.27 0.24 0.41
CA VAL A 121 -13.24 -0.95 -0.43
C VAL A 121 -13.92 -2.13 0.28
N ALA A 122 -14.71 -2.90 -0.47
CA ALA A 122 -15.27 -4.17 0.02
C ALA A 122 -14.21 -5.29 0.04
N LYS A 123 -13.17 -5.16 -0.77
CA LYS A 123 -12.04 -6.08 -0.83
C LYS A 123 -10.77 -5.37 -1.25
N PHE A 124 -9.63 -5.89 -0.84
CA PHE A 124 -8.34 -5.58 -1.46
C PHE A 124 -7.47 -6.83 -1.53
N THR A 125 -6.42 -6.77 -2.33
CA THR A 125 -5.53 -7.91 -2.53
C THR A 125 -4.08 -7.54 -2.33
N LEU A 126 -3.31 -8.52 -1.87
CA LEU A 126 -1.85 -8.50 -1.81
C LEU A 126 -1.33 -9.55 -2.80
N VAL A 127 -0.39 -9.18 -3.66
CA VAL A 127 0.19 -10.07 -4.66
C VAL A 127 1.71 -10.06 -4.57
N ASN A 128 2.32 -11.24 -4.43
CA ASN A 128 3.76 -11.42 -4.52
C ASN A 128 4.02 -12.43 -5.64
N ILE A 129 4.89 -12.07 -6.58
CA ILE A 129 5.31 -12.95 -7.67
C ILE A 129 6.82 -13.15 -7.53
N THR A 130 7.23 -14.39 -7.30
CA THR A 130 8.64 -14.77 -7.17
C THR A 130 8.90 -15.96 -8.08
N GLY A 131 9.55 -15.73 -9.22
CA GLY A 131 9.75 -16.76 -10.24
C GLY A 131 8.42 -17.25 -10.82
N ASP A 132 8.20 -18.56 -10.75
CA ASP A 132 6.98 -19.26 -11.17
C ASP A 132 5.90 -19.33 -10.06
N ILE A 133 6.18 -18.79 -8.88
CA ILE A 133 5.27 -18.80 -7.73
C ILE A 133 4.54 -17.46 -7.63
N THR A 134 3.22 -17.52 -7.61
CA THR A 134 2.36 -16.38 -7.29
C THR A 134 1.64 -16.63 -5.97
N THR A 135 1.87 -15.77 -4.99
CA THR A 135 1.13 -15.75 -3.73
C THR A 135 0.17 -14.57 -3.73
N LYS A 136 -1.11 -14.84 -3.50
CA LYS A 136 -2.17 -13.84 -3.40
C LYS A 136 -2.87 -13.94 -2.06
N ILE A 137 -3.07 -12.82 -1.37
CA ILE A 137 -3.90 -12.75 -0.17
C ILE A 137 -5.09 -11.84 -0.49
N GLU A 138 -6.30 -12.35 -0.33
CA GLU A 138 -7.53 -11.59 -0.50
C GLU A 138 -8.12 -11.24 0.85
N PHE A 139 -8.38 -9.96 1.09
CA PHE A 139 -9.06 -9.47 2.27
C PHE A 139 -10.45 -9.00 1.87
N ARG A 140 -11.49 -9.55 2.47
CA ARG A 140 -12.88 -9.23 2.14
C ARG A 140 -13.68 -8.79 3.36
N ARG A 141 -14.56 -7.83 3.12
CA ARG A 141 -15.63 -7.43 4.03
C ARG A 141 -16.88 -8.28 3.77
N ARG A 142 -17.83 -8.19 4.70
CA ARG A 142 -19.23 -8.56 4.48
C ARG A 142 -20.03 -7.34 4.01
#